data_AF-C5NYB9-F1
#
_entry.id   AF-C5NYB9-F1
#
_cell.length_a   1.000
_cell.length_b   1.000
_cell.length_c   1.000
_cell.angle_alpha   90.00
_cell.angle_beta   90.00
_cell.angle_gamma   90.00
#
_symmetry.space_group_name_H-M   'P 1'
#
loop_
_entity.id
_entity.type
_entity.pdbx_description
1 polymer ?
#
loop_
_entity_poly.entity_id
_entity_poly.type
_entity_poly.pdbx_seq_one_letter_code
_entity_poly.pdbx_strand_id
1 'polypeptide(L)'
;MFYGKEVCLGKGIYERRVEWNELRKAINIELLEECKVNEDKLLGPYFVTKNYLENNEEFVKVFKNKIIMYLFDDAAKHKRSMIFSGCDTNNIYSEICKEFDEKGIFIFSERVQEKFPNKPIVIDEVENMKYQENNGNFGYEKVAETNFKDED
;
A
#
# COMPACT_ATOMS: atom_id res chain seq x y z
N MET A 1 7.19 18.98 -9.85
CA MET A 1 6.88 18.43 -8.51
C MET A 1 5.90 17.28 -8.69
N PHE A 2 6.17 16.11 -8.13
CA PHE A 2 5.43 14.84 -8.35
C PHE A 2 4.25 14.66 -7.40
N TYR A 3 3.46 15.70 -7.15
CA TYR A 3 2.42 15.60 -6.12
C TYR A 3 1.27 14.69 -6.53
N GLY A 4 0.92 13.75 -5.65
CA GLY A 4 -0.37 13.06 -5.63
C GLY A 4 -0.50 11.81 -6.51
N LYS A 5 0.58 11.30 -7.12
CA LYS A 5 0.52 10.04 -7.87
C LYS A 5 0.85 8.86 -6.97
N GLU A 6 -0.14 8.00 -6.75
CA GLU A 6 -0.01 6.77 -5.97
C GLU A 6 0.18 5.55 -6.88
N VAL A 7 0.95 4.58 -6.41
CA VAL A 7 1.17 3.26 -7.01
C VAL A 7 0.89 2.18 -5.97
N CYS A 8 0.51 0.97 -6.40
CA CYS A 8 0.23 -0.15 -5.50
C CYS A 8 1.42 -1.10 -5.45
N LEU A 9 2.01 -1.30 -4.27
CA LEU A 9 3.15 -2.20 -4.06
C LEU A 9 2.78 -3.32 -3.08
N GLY A 10 3.33 -4.51 -3.32
CA GLY A 10 3.03 -5.71 -2.54
C GLY A 10 1.68 -6.34 -2.90
N LYS A 11 1.36 -7.46 -2.25
CA LYS A 11 0.14 -8.23 -2.49
C LYS A 11 -0.56 -8.60 -1.19
N GLY A 12 -1.88 -8.75 -1.26
CA GLY A 12 -2.69 -9.20 -0.11
C GLY A 12 -2.48 -8.32 1.12
N ILE A 13 -2.06 -8.93 2.24
CA ILE A 13 -1.84 -8.20 3.50
C ILE A 13 -0.74 -7.13 3.42
N TYR A 14 0.18 -7.27 2.46
CA TYR A 14 1.30 -6.35 2.24
C TYR A 14 0.97 -5.24 1.24
N GLU A 15 -0.19 -5.28 0.57
CA GLU A 15 -0.54 -4.28 -0.44
C GLU A 15 -0.63 -2.88 0.18
N ARG A 16 0.10 -1.91 -0.38
CA ARG A 16 0.06 -0.51 0.05
C ARG A 16 -0.02 0.43 -1.15
N ARG A 17 -0.89 1.43 -1.05
CA ARG A 17 -0.88 2.61 -1.92
C ARG A 17 0.18 3.57 -1.43
N VAL A 18 1.16 3.86 -2.27
CA VAL A 18 2.31 4.69 -1.90
C VAL A 18 2.50 5.81 -2.91
N GLU A 19 2.74 7.01 -2.41
CA GLU A 19 3.15 8.14 -3.23
C GLU A 19 4.68 8.09 -3.36
N TRP A 20 5.19 8.15 -4.60
CA TRP A 20 6.63 7.97 -4.88
C TRP A 20 7.51 8.98 -4.13
N ASN A 21 7.10 10.25 -4.11
CA ASN A 21 7.85 11.31 -3.48
C ASN A 21 7.90 11.18 -1.94
N GLU A 22 6.87 10.64 -1.30
CA GLU A 22 6.93 10.25 0.10
C GLU A 22 7.80 9.00 0.32
N LEU A 23 7.72 7.99 -0.56
CA LEU A 23 8.51 6.76 -0.43
C LEU A 23 10.01 7.03 -0.54
N ARG A 24 10.44 7.81 -1.56
CA ARG A 24 11.86 8.19 -1.69
C ARG A 24 12.38 8.98 -0.50
N LYS A 25 11.54 9.82 0.12
CA LYS A 25 11.92 10.60 1.32
C LYS A 25 12.09 9.69 2.51
N ALA A 26 11.18 8.74 2.71
CA ALA A 26 11.28 7.74 3.76
C ALA A 26 12.58 6.92 3.63
N ILE A 27 12.90 6.46 2.40
CA ILE A 27 14.16 5.78 2.10
C ILE A 27 15.36 6.69 2.37
N ASN A 28 15.33 7.97 1.95
CA ASN A 28 16.43 8.90 2.19
C ASN A 28 16.68 9.19 3.68
N ILE A 29 15.63 9.25 4.49
CA ILE A 29 15.75 9.40 5.94
C ILE A 29 16.48 8.19 6.53
N GLU A 30 16.09 6.97 6.14
CA GLU A 30 16.78 5.75 6.56
C GLU A 30 18.26 5.71 6.13
N LEU A 31 18.55 6.14 4.89
CA LEU A 31 19.92 6.23 4.37
C LEU A 31 20.78 7.21 5.19
N LEU A 32 20.23 8.37 5.55
CA LEU A 32 20.93 9.38 6.35
C LEU A 32 21.10 8.98 7.81
N GLU A 33 20.02 8.53 8.44
CA GLU A 33 19.97 8.34 9.89
C GLU A 33 20.58 7.01 10.31
N GLU A 34 20.24 5.90 9.66
CA GLU A 34 20.67 4.56 10.07
C GLU A 34 21.89 4.09 9.26
N CYS A 35 21.87 4.29 7.94
CA CYS A 35 22.97 3.83 7.09
C CYS A 35 24.19 4.78 7.10
N LYS A 36 24.03 6.03 7.57
CA LYS A 36 25.03 7.10 7.58
C LYS A 36 25.64 7.34 6.19
N VAL A 37 24.78 7.32 5.17
CA VAL A 37 25.14 7.53 3.77
C VAL A 37 25.21 9.03 3.48
N ASN A 38 26.18 9.44 2.66
CA ASN A 38 26.35 10.85 2.27
C ASN A 38 25.17 11.35 1.41
N GLU A 39 24.90 12.66 1.47
CA GLU A 39 23.77 13.29 0.76
C GLU A 39 23.81 13.12 -0.77
N ASP A 40 24.99 13.00 -1.37
CA ASP A 40 25.16 12.79 -2.82
C ASP A 40 24.60 11.45 -3.31
N LYS A 41 24.40 10.50 -2.39
CA LYS A 41 23.86 9.17 -2.70
C LYS A 41 22.36 9.01 -2.39
N LEU A 42 21.67 10.11 -2.12
CA LEU A 42 20.24 10.08 -1.86
C LEU A 42 19.41 10.01 -3.15
N LEU A 43 18.22 9.44 -3.04
CA LEU A 43 17.25 9.38 -4.12
C LEU A 43 16.68 10.77 -4.41
N GLY A 44 17.14 11.37 -5.50
CA GLY A 44 16.62 12.61 -6.03
C GLY A 44 15.16 12.50 -6.51
N PRO A 45 14.43 13.62 -6.64
CA PRO A 45 13.04 13.61 -7.09
C PRO A 45 12.85 13.02 -8.50
N TYR A 46 13.84 13.18 -9.38
CA TYR A 46 13.79 12.74 -10.78
C TYR A 46 14.34 11.33 -11.01
N PHE A 47 14.61 10.56 -9.95
CA PHE A 47 15.16 9.20 -10.07
C PHE A 47 14.21 8.26 -10.84
N VAL A 48 12.90 8.53 -10.77
CA VAL A 48 11.85 7.87 -11.55
C VAL A 48 11.12 8.92 -12.40
N THR A 49 10.99 8.64 -13.70
CA THR A 49 10.27 9.50 -14.65
C THR A 49 8.76 9.40 -14.44
N LYS A 50 8.02 10.51 -14.62
CA LYS A 50 6.57 10.60 -14.41
C LYS A 50 5.76 9.55 -15.16
N ASN A 51 6.17 9.19 -16.37
CA ASN A 51 5.43 8.23 -17.21
C ASN A 51 5.36 6.85 -16.55
N TYR A 52 6.41 6.44 -15.83
CA TYR A 52 6.41 5.17 -15.11
C TYR A 52 5.46 5.15 -13.92
N LEU A 53 5.03 6.32 -13.41
CA LEU A 53 4.02 6.40 -12.33
C LEU A 53 2.59 6.22 -12.84
N GLU A 54 2.37 6.14 -14.16
CA GLU A 54 1.03 5.98 -14.76
C GLU A 54 0.65 4.51 -14.94
N ASN A 55 1.65 3.62 -14.95
CA ASN A 55 1.45 2.18 -15.07
C ASN A 55 2.14 1.48 -13.90
N ASN A 56 1.35 0.79 -13.07
CA ASN A 56 1.85 0.14 -11.87
C ASN A 56 2.88 -0.97 -12.17
N GLU A 57 2.69 -1.74 -13.25
CA GLU A 57 3.63 -2.80 -13.63
C GLU A 57 4.96 -2.24 -14.10
N GLU A 58 4.92 -1.15 -14.89
CA GLU A 58 6.13 -0.44 -15.31
C GLU A 58 6.84 0.19 -14.11
N PHE A 59 6.09 0.77 -13.17
CA PHE A 59 6.65 1.30 -11.93
C PHE A 59 7.39 0.22 -11.15
N VAL A 60 6.75 -0.93 -10.90
CA VAL A 60 7.35 -2.06 -10.17
C VAL A 60 8.63 -2.53 -10.86
N LYS A 61 8.62 -2.64 -12.19
CA LYS A 61 9.81 -3.01 -12.97
C LYS A 61 10.94 -1.98 -12.83
N VAL A 62 10.62 -0.70 -12.91
CA VAL A 62 11.60 0.39 -12.72
C VAL A 62 12.11 0.44 -11.29
N PHE A 63 11.25 0.19 -10.31
CA PHE A 63 11.63 0.20 -8.90
C PHE A 63 12.68 -0.87 -8.61
N LYS A 64 12.47 -2.10 -9.09
CA LYS A 64 13.47 -3.18 -8.98
C LYS A 64 14.78 -2.82 -9.68
N ASN A 65 14.71 -2.49 -10.96
CA ASN A 65 15.90 -2.33 -11.80
C ASN A 65 16.65 -1.00 -11.61
N LYS A 66 16.05 0.00 -10.96
CA LYS A 66 16.72 1.27 -10.65
C LYS A 66 16.90 1.46 -9.15
N ILE A 67 15.83 1.43 -8.38
CA ILE A 67 15.87 1.79 -6.96
C ILE A 67 16.53 0.70 -6.15
N ILE A 68 16.00 -0.53 -6.20
CA ILE A 68 16.57 -1.65 -5.43
C ILE A 68 18.00 -1.92 -5.89
N MET A 69 18.26 -1.94 -7.19
CA MET A 69 19.62 -2.11 -7.72
C MET A 69 20.59 -1.03 -7.21
N TYR A 70 20.19 0.25 -7.25
CA TYR A 70 21.03 1.36 -6.77
C TYR A 70 21.32 1.27 -5.27
N LEU A 71 20.30 0.96 -4.46
CA LEU A 71 20.48 0.73 -3.02
C LEU A 71 21.39 -0.47 -2.77
N PHE A 72 21.22 -1.55 -3.52
CA PHE A 72 21.97 -2.78 -3.36
C PHE A 72 23.45 -2.64 -3.75
N ASP A 73 23.77 -2.02 -4.88
CA ASP A 73 25.14 -1.98 -5.42
C ASP A 73 25.93 -0.72 -5.06
N ASP A 74 25.27 0.37 -4.69
CA ASP A 74 25.93 1.65 -4.42
C ASP A 74 25.53 2.27 -3.07
N ALA A 75 24.34 2.87 -2.97
CA ALA A 75 23.98 3.72 -1.84
C ALA A 75 24.02 3.01 -0.49
N ALA A 76 23.54 1.76 -0.43
CA ALA A 76 23.51 0.96 0.78
C ALA A 76 24.34 -0.32 0.66
N LYS A 77 25.35 -0.36 -0.23
CA LYS A 77 26.18 -1.56 -0.50
C LYS A 77 26.71 -2.25 0.76
N HIS A 78 27.14 -1.47 1.75
CA HIS A 78 27.68 -1.97 3.01
C HIS A 78 26.65 -2.01 4.16
N LYS A 79 25.40 -1.67 3.87
CA LYS A 79 24.30 -1.49 4.83
C LYS A 79 23.00 -2.16 4.35
N ARG A 80 23.11 -3.16 3.47
CA ARG A 80 21.97 -3.88 2.88
C ARG A 80 21.05 -4.48 3.94
N SER A 81 21.63 -5.06 4.99
CA SER A 81 20.86 -5.64 6.10
C SER A 81 20.09 -4.61 6.93
N MET A 82 20.49 -3.34 6.89
CA MET A 82 19.74 -2.25 7.55
C MET A 82 18.61 -1.77 6.65
N ILE A 83 18.91 -1.40 5.40
CA ILE A 83 17.89 -0.86 4.50
C ILE A 83 16.86 -1.92 4.09
N PHE A 84 17.27 -3.17 3.90
CA PHE A 84 16.40 -4.30 3.52
C PHE A 84 16.14 -5.23 4.71
N SER A 85 15.96 -4.68 5.92
CA SER A 85 15.77 -5.48 7.12
C SER A 85 14.48 -6.30 7.14
N GLY A 86 13.51 -5.98 6.27
CA GLY A 86 12.28 -6.76 6.10
C GLY A 86 12.43 -7.94 5.13
N CYS A 87 13.61 -8.09 4.51
CA CYS A 87 13.94 -9.26 3.71
C CYS A 87 14.55 -10.38 4.56
N ASP A 88 14.13 -11.62 4.27
CA ASP A 88 14.75 -12.82 4.84
C ASP A 88 16.18 -12.98 4.29
N THR A 89 16.38 -12.67 3.00
CA THR A 89 17.70 -12.68 2.35
C THR A 89 18.03 -11.31 1.75
N ASN A 90 18.76 -10.48 2.52
CA ASN A 90 19.10 -9.09 2.15
C ASN A 90 20.46 -8.92 1.43
N ASN A 91 21.19 -10.00 1.17
CA ASN A 91 22.49 -9.97 0.50
C ASN A 91 22.47 -10.48 -0.96
N ILE A 92 21.30 -10.91 -1.47
CA ILE A 92 21.12 -11.40 -2.83
C ILE A 92 20.05 -10.56 -3.54
N TYR A 93 20.43 -9.86 -4.60
CA TYR A 93 19.54 -8.97 -5.35
C TYR A 93 18.28 -9.67 -5.88
N SER A 94 18.42 -10.90 -6.40
CA SER A 94 17.27 -11.65 -6.94
C SER A 94 16.27 -12.03 -5.86
N GLU A 95 16.72 -12.34 -4.63
CA GLU A 95 15.83 -12.65 -3.52
C GLU A 95 15.11 -11.38 -3.04
N ILE A 96 15.83 -10.25 -2.89
CA ILE A 96 15.18 -8.96 -2.58
C ILE A 96 14.12 -8.61 -3.63
N CYS A 97 14.39 -8.82 -4.91
CA CYS A 97 13.41 -8.58 -5.98
C CYS A 97 12.17 -9.46 -5.86
N LYS A 98 12.33 -10.75 -5.54
CA LYS A 98 11.20 -11.67 -5.32
C LYS A 98 10.39 -11.26 -4.09
N GLU A 99 11.08 -10.93 -3.01
CA GLU A 99 10.44 -10.46 -1.79
C GLU A 99 9.71 -9.15 -2.02
N PHE A 100 10.25 -8.23 -2.85
CA PHE A 100 9.57 -7.00 -3.23
C PHE A 100 8.26 -7.25 -3.99
N ASP A 101 8.23 -8.25 -4.87
CA ASP A 101 7.02 -8.58 -5.64
C ASP A 101 5.86 -9.03 -4.75
N GLU A 102 6.15 -9.63 -3.59
CA GLU A 102 5.15 -10.09 -2.62
C GLU A 102 4.90 -9.08 -1.49
N LYS A 103 5.97 -8.57 -0.88
CA LYS A 103 5.97 -7.73 0.32
C LYS A 103 5.91 -6.22 0.01
N GLY A 104 6.20 -5.78 -1.22
CA GLY A 104 6.22 -4.36 -1.56
C GLY A 104 7.18 -3.57 -0.66
N ILE A 105 6.70 -2.51 0.00
CA ILE A 105 7.52 -1.69 0.90
C ILE A 105 7.99 -2.42 2.17
N PHE A 106 7.39 -3.56 2.50
CA PHE A 106 7.76 -4.34 3.69
C PHE A 106 9.11 -5.03 3.56
N ILE A 107 9.80 -4.90 2.42
CA ILE A 107 11.22 -5.24 2.31
C ILE A 107 12.12 -4.28 3.10
N PHE A 108 11.66 -3.04 3.35
CA PHE A 108 12.44 -1.98 3.99
C PHE A 108 12.32 -2.02 5.52
N SER A 109 13.08 -1.16 6.22
CA SER A 109 13.00 -0.99 7.68
C SER A 109 11.59 -0.60 8.17
N GLU A 110 11.26 -0.92 9.42
CA GLU A 110 10.00 -0.53 10.05
C GLU A 110 9.74 0.98 9.95
N ARG A 111 10.78 1.80 10.10
CA ARG A 111 10.72 3.26 9.96
C ARG A 111 10.21 3.71 8.58
N VAL A 112 10.59 3.00 7.51
CA VAL A 112 10.05 3.26 6.16
C VAL A 112 8.59 2.82 6.08
N GLN A 113 8.27 1.65 6.64
CA GLN A 113 6.91 1.08 6.61
C GLN A 113 5.89 1.95 7.35
N GLU A 114 6.25 2.53 8.50
CA GLU A 114 5.38 3.38 9.32
C GLU A 114 4.82 4.60 8.59
N LYS A 115 5.47 5.04 7.50
CA LYS A 115 4.99 6.15 6.66
C LYS A 115 3.79 5.77 5.78
N PHE A 116 3.52 4.47 5.65
CA PHE A 116 2.47 3.93 4.79
C PHE A 116 1.56 2.99 5.60
N PRO A 117 0.87 3.51 6.62
CA PRO A 117 -0.10 2.72 7.36
C PRO A 117 -1.20 2.25 6.41
N ASN A 118 -1.82 1.12 6.75
CA ASN A 118 -2.95 0.61 5.99
C ASN A 118 -4.05 1.68 6.03
N LYS A 119 -4.40 2.28 4.89
CA LYS A 119 -5.66 3.03 4.80
C LYS A 119 -6.75 1.97 4.93
N PRO A 120 -7.64 2.04 5.94
CA PRO A 120 -8.81 1.18 5.93
C PRO A 120 -9.49 1.38 4.59
N ILE A 121 -9.71 0.30 3.86
CA ILE A 121 -10.60 0.31 2.71
C ILE A 121 -11.96 0.67 3.31
N VAL A 122 -12.36 1.94 3.17
CA VAL A 122 -13.76 2.31 3.37
C VAL A 122 -14.48 1.62 2.23
N ILE A 123 -14.96 0.42 2.48
CA ILE A 123 -15.93 -0.24 1.62
C ILE A 123 -17.17 0.67 1.61
N ASP A 124 -17.44 1.31 0.48
CA ASP A 124 -18.67 2.08 0.19
C ASP A 124 -19.95 1.20 0.24
N GLU A 125 -19.87 0.00 0.84
CA GLU A 125 -20.98 -0.93 1.04
C GLU A 125 -21.99 -0.41 2.08
N VAL A 126 -21.60 0.52 2.96
CA VAL A 126 -22.50 1.07 4.00
C VAL A 126 -23.54 2.05 3.41
N GLU A 127 -23.28 2.67 2.26
CA GLU A 127 -24.29 3.51 1.60
C GLU A 127 -25.32 2.65 0.82
N ASN A 128 -24.88 1.57 0.16
CA ASN A 128 -25.81 0.73 -0.62
C ASN A 128 -26.78 -0.12 0.22
N MET A 129 -26.46 -0.43 1.49
CA MET A 129 -27.44 -1.06 2.40
C MET A 129 -28.57 -0.11 2.84
N LYS A 130 -28.32 1.21 2.86
CA LYS A 130 -29.35 2.19 3.27
C LYS A 130 -30.37 2.54 2.19
N TYR A 131 -30.05 2.27 0.91
CA TYR A 131 -30.97 2.54 -0.21
C TYR A 131 -31.93 1.38 -0.52
N GLN A 132 -31.69 0.17 0.01
CA GLN A 132 -32.56 -0.99 -0.24
C GLN A 132 -33.59 -1.24 0.87
N GLU A 133 -33.38 -0.75 2.10
CA GLU A 133 -34.36 -0.92 3.18
C GLU A 133 -35.57 0.02 3.09
N ASN A 134 -35.53 1.07 2.25
CA ASN A 134 -36.57 2.11 2.22
C ASN A 134 -37.64 1.95 1.12
N ASN A 135 -37.64 0.88 0.34
CA ASN A 135 -38.67 0.63 -0.68
C ASN A 135 -39.25 -0.78 -0.58
N GLY A 136 -40.07 -0.99 0.45
CA GLY A 136 -40.75 -2.25 0.72
C GLY A 136 -42.09 -2.08 1.44
N ASN A 137 -42.94 -1.18 0.92
CA ASN A 137 -44.41 -1.30 0.95
C ASN A 137 -45.07 -1.61 2.32
N PHE A 138 -45.39 -0.58 3.11
CA PHE A 138 -46.40 -0.69 4.16
C PHE A 138 -47.80 -0.63 3.52
N GLY A 139 -48.27 -1.79 3.05
CA GLY A 139 -49.60 -2.02 2.52
C GLY A 139 -50.35 -3.01 3.40
N TYR A 140 -51.39 -2.52 4.06
CA TYR A 140 -52.31 -3.20 4.96
C TYR A 140 -52.91 -4.49 4.37
N GLU A 141 -52.86 -5.60 5.11
CA GLU A 141 -53.81 -6.71 4.93
C GLU A 141 -54.24 -7.31 6.28
N LYS A 142 -55.55 -7.37 6.46
CA LYS A 142 -56.29 -7.88 7.62
C LYS A 142 -56.37 -9.41 7.58
N VAL A 143 -56.19 -10.07 8.73
CA VAL A 143 -56.75 -11.39 9.09
C VAL A 143 -56.65 -11.54 10.62
N ALA A 144 -57.59 -12.02 11.42
CA ALA A 144 -58.95 -12.50 11.23
C ALA A 144 -59.70 -12.35 12.58
N GLU A 145 -61.02 -12.41 12.50
CA GLU A 145 -62.00 -12.15 13.55
C GLU A 145 -61.96 -13.18 14.70
N THR A 146 -62.04 -12.72 15.94
CA THR A 146 -62.49 -13.55 17.07
C THR A 146 -64.01 -13.56 17.09
N ASN A 147 -64.61 -14.69 16.71
CA ASN A 147 -66.05 -14.92 16.87
C ASN A 147 -66.43 -14.92 18.35
N PHE A 148 -67.17 -13.90 18.76
CA PHE A 148 -68.18 -14.03 19.82
C PHE A 148 -69.44 -14.61 19.18
N LYS A 149 -69.94 -15.71 19.75
CA LYS A 149 -71.35 -16.09 19.63
C LYS A 149 -71.87 -16.22 21.05
N ASP A 150 -72.73 -15.28 21.42
CA ASP A 150 -73.57 -15.36 22.61
C ASP A 150 -74.91 -16.04 22.25
N GLU A 151 -75.58 -16.52 23.31
CA GLU A 151 -77.01 -16.90 23.44
C GLU A 151 -77.34 -18.34 22.99
N ASP A 152 -77.96 -19.23 23.78
CA ASP A 152 -78.80 -19.14 25.00
C ASP A 152 -78.56 -20.35 25.94
#